data_AF-A0AAE1EVN9-F1
#
_entry.id   AF-A0AAE1EVN9-F1
#
_cell.length_a   1.000
_cell.length_b   1.000
_cell.length_c   1.000
_cell.angle_alpha   90.00
_cell.angle_beta   90.00
_cell.angle_gamma   90.00
#
_symmetry.space_group_name_H-M   'P 1'
#
loop_
_entity.id
_entity.type
_entity.pdbx_description
1 polymer ?
#
loop_
_entity_poly.entity_id
_entity_poly.type
_entity_poly.pdbx_seq_one_letter_code
_entity_poly.pdbx_strand_id
1 'polypeptide(L)'
;MSRDILQQVITDMKASPVKVSIQVDESTDVSFCSQLLVFVRSEVALRGRVLTRVFELHEEIKQFLRNQDSDIADHFENREFILSLAYLADVFKHLNELNISIQGTGMNMITAREKLSAFTQKLPIWIKRIEKGNVANFPSLDEAAGADEELPILTEMKDHLQELIKSFQGYFHHGEVSVEQRWIRDPFLFNLDSMDDSDIMKDDLVELQANDRIRMEFESMQLDMFWCEQLKLFPQLAERALEVLVPFATTYLCEAGFSALLHIKTKARNRLDASDDMRVALSKKESRFSIIIEEKQQQKSH
;
A
#
# COMPACT_ATOMS: atom_id res chain seq x y z
N MET A 1 -13.21 22.43 33.70
CA MET A 1 -11.91 22.12 33.09
C MET A 1 -11.96 20.91 32.14
N SER A 2 -13.10 20.55 31.54
CA SER A 2 -13.20 19.40 30.61
C SER A 2 -13.26 19.77 29.13
N ARG A 3 -13.22 21.08 28.79
CA ARG A 3 -13.16 21.54 27.39
C ARG A 3 -11.76 21.50 26.79
N ASP A 4 -10.73 21.24 27.62
CA ASP A 4 -9.35 21.28 27.15
C ASP A 4 -8.91 19.94 26.59
N ILE A 5 -9.08 18.79 27.25
CA ILE A 5 -8.43 17.54 26.80
C ILE A 5 -8.85 17.11 25.39
N LEU A 6 -10.12 17.19 25.01
CA LEU A 6 -10.55 16.82 23.65
C LEU A 6 -10.07 17.87 22.62
N GLN A 7 -10.11 19.16 22.94
CA GLN A 7 -9.52 20.21 22.12
C GLN A 7 -8.00 20.16 22.10
N GLN A 8 -7.36 19.64 23.13
CA GLN A 8 -5.92 19.56 23.31
C GLN A 8 -5.41 18.32 22.61
N VAL A 9 -6.12 17.20 22.65
CA VAL A 9 -5.86 16.03 21.79
C VAL A 9 -6.12 16.39 20.33
N ILE A 10 -7.20 17.11 19.99
CA ILE A 10 -7.45 17.56 18.62
C ILE A 10 -6.42 18.62 18.18
N THR A 11 -6.03 19.53 19.06
CA THR A 11 -5.02 20.58 18.78
C THR A 11 -3.63 19.99 18.72
N ASP A 12 -3.30 18.99 19.54
CA ASP A 12 -2.04 18.23 19.51
C ASP A 12 -2.01 17.27 18.31
N MET A 13 -3.14 16.71 17.88
CA MET A 13 -3.26 15.98 16.62
C MET A 13 -3.16 16.91 15.39
N LYS A 14 -3.67 18.15 15.48
CA LYS A 14 -3.57 19.18 14.43
C LYS A 14 -2.21 19.90 14.40
N ALA A 15 -1.53 20.02 15.53
CA ALA A 15 -0.24 20.69 15.73
C ALA A 15 0.95 19.71 15.72
N SER A 16 0.69 18.41 15.87
CA SER A 16 1.65 17.35 15.60
C SER A 16 2.17 17.54 14.17
N PRO A 17 3.50 17.51 13.94
CA PRO A 17 4.06 17.53 12.59
C PRO A 17 3.65 16.29 11.78
N VAL A 18 3.02 15.31 12.43
CA VAL A 18 2.56 14.04 11.87
C VAL A 18 1.06 14.12 11.60
N LYS A 19 0.71 14.76 10.49
CA LYS A 19 -0.53 14.45 9.75
C LYS A 19 -0.59 12.93 9.57
N VAL A 20 -1.77 12.35 9.29
CA VAL A 20 -1.79 11.07 8.59
C VAL A 20 -1.09 11.32 7.25
N SER A 21 0.22 11.12 7.26
CA SER A 21 1.10 11.23 6.13
C SER A 21 1.18 9.81 5.63
N ILE A 22 0.43 9.54 4.56
CA ILE A 22 1.01 8.69 3.54
C ILE A 22 2.26 9.48 3.12
N GLN A 23 3.41 9.14 3.70
CA GLN A 23 4.64 9.81 3.36
C GLN A 23 5.04 9.25 1.99
N VAL A 24 4.56 9.94 0.97
CA VAL A 24 5.06 9.80 -0.39
C VAL A 24 6.41 10.48 -0.36
N ASP A 25 7.49 9.69 -0.34
CA ASP A 25 8.82 10.25 -0.53
C ASP A 25 8.88 10.88 -1.92
N GLU A 26 9.09 12.19 -1.94
CA GLU A 26 9.34 12.99 -3.12
C GLU A 26 10.87 13.07 -3.31
N SER A 27 11.53 11.96 -3.61
CA SER A 27 12.95 12.01 -4.01
C SER A 27 13.44 10.80 -4.81
N THR A 28 12.99 10.68 -6.06
CA THR A 28 13.95 10.82 -7.16
C THR A 28 13.22 11.31 -8.41
N ASP A 29 13.45 12.58 -8.75
CA ASP A 29 13.14 13.14 -10.05
C ASP A 29 14.04 12.46 -11.09
N VAL A 30 13.60 11.30 -11.53
CA VAL A 30 14.02 10.72 -12.80
C VAL A 30 12.74 10.60 -13.61
N SER A 31 12.45 11.66 -14.36
CA SER A 31 11.48 11.72 -15.45
C SER A 31 10.01 11.51 -15.08
N PHE A 32 9.33 12.53 -14.52
CA PHE A 32 7.86 12.78 -14.55
C PHE A 32 6.89 11.60 -14.22
N CYS A 33 7.38 10.43 -13.81
CA CYS A 33 6.63 9.17 -13.68
C CYS A 33 6.62 8.63 -12.24
N SER A 34 7.26 9.30 -11.29
CA SER A 34 7.53 8.77 -9.95
C SER A 34 6.69 9.40 -8.82
N GLN A 35 5.38 9.55 -9.01
CA GLN A 35 4.43 9.90 -7.93
C GLN A 35 3.78 8.66 -7.26
N LEU A 36 4.55 7.61 -7.02
CA LEU A 36 4.07 6.47 -6.24
C LEU A 36 5.19 5.77 -5.46
N LEU A 37 5.77 6.49 -4.50
CA LEU A 37 6.53 5.91 -3.41
C LEU A 37 5.60 5.79 -2.21
N VAL A 38 5.28 4.57 -1.77
CA VAL A 38 4.39 4.36 -0.61
C VAL A 38 5.22 3.89 0.58
N PHE A 39 5.79 4.85 1.32
CA PHE A 39 6.45 4.58 2.59
C PHE A 39 5.40 4.50 3.73
N VAL A 40 4.54 3.48 3.67
CA VAL A 40 3.47 3.21 4.67
C VAL A 40 3.76 1.94 5.48
N ARG A 41 5.00 1.42 5.40
CA ARG A 41 5.37 0.10 5.94
C ARG A 41 5.32 -0.02 7.46
N SER A 42 5.78 0.99 8.19
CA SER A 42 5.84 0.90 9.66
C SER A 42 4.59 1.47 10.30
N GLU A 43 4.15 2.65 9.89
CA GLU A 43 3.24 3.44 10.73
C GLU A 43 1.78 3.01 10.64
N VAL A 44 1.19 2.87 9.44
CA VAL A 44 -0.21 2.41 9.29
C VAL A 44 -0.35 0.94 9.71
N ALA A 45 0.64 0.10 9.39
CA ALA A 45 0.62 -1.31 9.78
C ALA A 45 0.81 -1.51 11.28
N LEU A 46 1.64 -0.70 11.97
CA LEU A 46 1.75 -0.75 13.43
C LEU A 46 0.52 -0.13 14.09
N ARG A 47 0.10 1.06 13.67
CA ARG A 47 -1.07 1.74 14.24
C ARG A 47 -2.35 0.94 14.05
N GLY A 48 -2.56 0.34 12.88
CA GLY A 48 -3.70 -0.53 12.61
C GLY A 48 -3.71 -1.76 13.52
N ARG A 49 -2.58 -2.47 13.64
CA ARG A 49 -2.47 -3.62 14.55
C ARG A 49 -2.70 -3.23 16.01
N VAL A 50 -2.18 -2.08 16.44
CA VAL A 50 -2.40 -1.57 17.80
C VAL A 50 -3.89 -1.27 18.01
N LEU A 51 -4.55 -0.55 17.09
CA LEU A 51 -5.98 -0.22 17.21
C LEU A 51 -6.85 -1.48 17.24
N THR A 52 -6.61 -2.43 16.33
CA THR A 52 -7.32 -3.72 16.35
C THR A 52 -7.11 -4.43 17.67
N ARG A 53 -5.87 -4.48 18.19
CA ARG A 53 -5.59 -5.17 19.44
C ARG A 53 -6.19 -4.47 20.67
N VAL A 54 -6.19 -3.15 20.67
CA VAL A 54 -6.82 -2.34 21.74
C VAL A 54 -8.34 -2.53 21.72
N PHE A 55 -8.95 -2.62 20.53
CA PHE A 55 -10.36 -2.98 20.41
C PHE A 55 -10.62 -4.41 20.90
N GLU A 56 -9.84 -5.41 20.48
CA GLU A 56 -10.04 -6.79 20.94
C GLU A 56 -9.92 -6.96 22.46
N LEU A 57 -9.07 -6.17 23.12
CA LEU A 57 -8.79 -6.25 24.56
C LEU A 57 -9.45 -5.13 25.38
N HIS A 58 -10.42 -4.42 24.81
CA HIS A 58 -10.93 -3.19 25.43
C HIS A 58 -11.52 -3.43 26.83
N GLU A 59 -12.14 -4.59 27.07
CA GLU A 59 -12.67 -4.98 28.39
C GLU A 59 -11.57 -5.28 29.41
N GLU A 60 -10.52 -6.01 29.02
CA GLU A 60 -9.37 -6.31 29.88
C GLU A 60 -8.55 -5.05 30.18
N ILE A 61 -8.37 -4.17 29.17
CA ILE A 61 -7.70 -2.88 29.33
C ILE A 61 -8.47 -2.01 30.32
N LYS A 62 -9.80 -1.93 30.18
CA LYS A 62 -10.66 -1.23 31.14
C LYS A 62 -10.49 -1.75 32.56
N GLN A 63 -10.54 -3.07 32.76
CA GLN A 63 -10.35 -3.68 34.09
C GLN A 63 -8.96 -3.38 34.67
N PHE A 64 -7.92 -3.47 33.85
CA PHE A 64 -6.55 -3.16 34.26
C PHE A 64 -6.41 -1.69 34.69
N LEU A 65 -6.94 -0.74 33.91
CA LEU A 65 -6.87 0.69 34.21
C LEU A 65 -7.64 1.06 35.48
N ARG A 66 -8.80 0.42 35.72
CA ARG A 66 -9.54 0.59 36.99
C ARG A 66 -8.71 0.13 38.20
N ASN A 67 -8.00 -0.99 38.08
CA ASN A 67 -7.13 -1.47 39.16
C ASN A 67 -5.91 -0.56 39.42
N GLN A 68 -5.61 0.35 38.49
CA GLN A 68 -4.54 1.36 38.62
C GLN A 68 -5.09 2.75 39.01
N ASP A 69 -6.38 2.86 39.35
CA ASP A 69 -7.06 4.13 39.64
C ASP A 69 -6.87 5.20 38.53
N SER A 70 -6.81 4.76 37.27
CA SER A 70 -6.63 5.66 36.12
C SER A 70 -7.98 6.15 35.57
N ASP A 71 -8.07 7.47 35.36
CA ASP A 71 -9.17 8.18 34.70
C ASP A 71 -9.36 7.80 33.21
N ILE A 72 -8.37 7.15 32.59
CA ILE A 72 -8.48 6.63 31.23
C ILE A 72 -9.53 5.51 31.16
N ALA A 73 -9.76 4.77 32.25
CA ALA A 73 -10.77 3.72 32.31
C ALA A 73 -12.17 4.21 31.93
N ASP A 74 -12.52 5.45 32.30
CA ASP A 74 -13.83 6.07 32.04
C ASP A 74 -14.12 6.17 30.54
N HIS A 75 -13.07 6.29 29.70
CA HIS A 75 -13.24 6.35 28.25
C HIS A 75 -13.72 5.02 27.67
N PHE A 76 -13.28 3.90 28.25
CA PHE A 76 -13.71 2.55 27.84
C PHE A 76 -15.12 2.19 28.34
N GLU A 77 -15.76 3.06 29.12
CA GLU A 77 -17.18 2.98 29.47
C GLU A 77 -18.06 3.79 28.51
N ASN A 78 -17.47 4.73 27.77
CA ASN A 78 -18.17 5.57 26.82
C ASN A 78 -18.48 4.80 25.53
N ARG A 79 -19.78 4.68 25.23
CA ARG A 79 -20.30 4.02 24.03
C ARG A 79 -19.75 4.58 22.73
N GLU A 80 -19.72 5.90 22.58
CA GLU A 80 -19.22 6.59 21.38
C GLU A 80 -17.73 6.34 21.17
N PHE A 81 -16.97 6.24 22.26
CA PHE A 81 -15.54 5.94 22.20
C PHE A 81 -15.29 4.53 21.68
N ILE A 82 -16.00 3.52 22.22
CA ILE A 82 -15.87 2.12 21.76
C ILE A 82 -16.27 1.97 20.29
N LEU A 83 -17.37 2.62 19.86
CA LEU A 83 -17.78 2.63 18.46
C LEU A 83 -16.73 3.29 17.56
N SER A 84 -16.16 4.42 17.99
CA SER A 84 -15.12 5.14 17.26
C SER A 84 -13.86 4.28 17.12
N LEU A 85 -13.46 3.60 18.20
CA LEU A 85 -12.32 2.70 18.22
C LEU A 85 -12.52 1.52 17.26
N ALA A 86 -13.70 0.91 17.27
CA ALA A 86 -14.08 -0.19 16.38
C ALA A 86 -14.02 0.24 14.90
N TYR A 87 -14.64 1.38 14.59
CA TYR A 87 -14.61 1.98 13.25
C TYR A 87 -13.18 2.25 12.76
N LEU A 88 -12.34 2.86 13.61
CA LEU A 88 -10.95 3.14 13.27
C LEU A 88 -10.16 1.86 13.06
N ALA A 89 -10.34 0.84 13.89
CA ALA A 89 -9.70 -0.46 13.69
C ALA A 89 -10.00 -1.04 12.30
N ASP A 90 -11.26 -0.97 11.86
CA ASP A 90 -11.67 -1.44 10.52
C ASP A 90 -11.09 -0.57 9.39
N VAL A 91 -11.13 0.76 9.50
CA VAL A 91 -10.55 1.65 8.47
C VAL A 91 -9.05 1.41 8.32
N PHE A 92 -8.31 1.29 9.44
CA PHE A 92 -6.88 1.00 9.39
C PHE A 92 -6.58 -0.38 8.84
N LYS A 93 -7.44 -1.37 9.08
CA LYS A 93 -7.34 -2.69 8.46
C LYS A 93 -7.46 -2.58 6.94
N HIS A 94 -8.48 -1.87 6.44
CA HIS A 94 -8.67 -1.61 5.00
C HIS A 94 -7.46 -0.88 4.37
N LEU A 95 -6.92 0.14 5.06
CA LEU A 95 -5.73 0.86 4.60
C LEU A 95 -4.49 -0.04 4.59
N ASN A 96 -4.33 -0.91 5.59
CA ASN A 96 -3.24 -1.86 5.65
C ASN A 96 -3.35 -2.94 4.55
N GLU A 97 -4.55 -3.44 4.27
CA GLU A 97 -4.80 -4.37 3.16
C GLU A 97 -4.47 -3.73 1.81
N LEU A 98 -4.89 -2.49 1.58
CA LEU A 98 -4.49 -1.72 0.40
C LEU A 98 -2.96 -1.61 0.32
N ASN A 99 -2.32 -1.21 1.42
CA ASN A 99 -0.87 -1.05 1.51
C ASN A 99 -0.10 -2.35 1.20
N ILE A 100 -0.53 -3.48 1.76
CA ILE A 100 0.05 -4.79 1.43
C ILE A 100 -0.20 -5.11 -0.04
N SER A 101 -1.40 -4.82 -0.56
CA SER A 101 -1.76 -5.16 -1.94
C SER A 101 -0.92 -4.41 -2.98
N ILE A 102 -0.42 -3.21 -2.66
CA ILE A 102 0.47 -2.42 -3.53
C ILE A 102 1.95 -2.68 -3.25
N GLN A 103 2.28 -3.42 -2.18
CA GLN A 103 3.64 -3.82 -1.82
C GLN A 103 3.86 -5.29 -2.18
N GLY A 104 4.45 -5.55 -3.34
CA GLY A 104 4.71 -6.91 -3.78
C GLY A 104 5.62 -7.01 -4.99
N THR A 105 6.24 -8.17 -5.16
CA THR A 105 7.06 -8.44 -6.33
C THR A 105 6.19 -8.54 -7.59
N GLY A 106 6.55 -7.83 -8.65
CA GLY A 106 5.76 -7.74 -9.88
C GLY A 106 4.69 -6.65 -9.86
N MET A 107 4.65 -5.80 -8.81
CA MET A 107 3.83 -4.60 -8.84
C MET A 107 4.45 -3.57 -9.79
N ASN A 108 3.63 -3.00 -10.67
CA ASN A 108 3.99 -1.88 -11.52
C ASN A 108 3.08 -0.66 -11.24
N MET A 109 3.45 0.51 -11.76
CA MET A 109 2.72 1.74 -11.52
C MET A 109 1.24 1.68 -11.96
N ILE A 110 0.95 0.98 -13.07
CA ILE A 110 -0.41 0.85 -13.61
C ILE A 110 -1.28 0.08 -12.61
N THR A 111 -0.84 -1.11 -12.22
CA THR A 111 -1.58 -1.96 -11.27
C THR A 111 -1.74 -1.30 -9.90
N ALA A 112 -0.71 -0.58 -9.42
CA ALA A 112 -0.79 0.13 -8.15
C ALA A 112 -1.81 1.30 -8.22
N ARG A 113 -1.85 2.05 -9.32
CA ARG A 113 -2.88 3.07 -9.57
C ARG A 113 -4.28 2.49 -9.65
N GLU A 114 -4.45 1.35 -10.30
CA GLU A 114 -5.74 0.66 -10.40
C GLU A 114 -6.25 0.23 -9.01
N LYS A 115 -5.38 -0.32 -8.15
CA LYS A 115 -5.73 -0.68 -6.77
C LYS A 115 -6.11 0.54 -5.93
N LEU A 116 -5.37 1.63 -6.05
CA LEU A 116 -5.68 2.90 -5.37
C LEU A 116 -7.02 3.46 -5.84
N SER A 117 -7.23 3.53 -7.16
CA SER A 117 -8.48 4.01 -7.76
C SER A 117 -9.67 3.17 -7.29
N ALA A 118 -9.56 1.85 -7.32
CA ALA A 118 -10.60 0.95 -6.84
C ALA A 118 -10.90 1.14 -5.34
N PHE A 119 -9.89 1.42 -4.52
CA PHE A 119 -10.09 1.74 -3.10
C PHE A 119 -10.81 3.07 -2.92
N THR A 120 -10.35 4.14 -3.57
CA THR A 120 -10.98 5.47 -3.49
C THR A 120 -12.44 5.43 -3.95
N GLN A 121 -12.75 4.67 -5.00
CA GLN A 121 -14.13 4.50 -5.50
C GLN A 121 -15.06 3.73 -4.53
N LYS A 122 -14.51 2.92 -3.62
CA LYS A 122 -15.30 2.26 -2.57
C LYS A 122 -15.76 3.22 -1.48
N LEU A 123 -14.98 4.27 -1.16
CA LEU A 123 -15.28 5.17 -0.05
C LEU A 123 -16.64 5.89 -0.18
N PRO A 124 -17.03 6.46 -1.34
CA PRO A 124 -18.39 7.00 -1.53
C PRO A 124 -19.50 5.96 -1.37
N ILE A 125 -19.23 4.69 -1.72
CA ILE A 125 -20.18 3.58 -1.54
C ILE A 125 -20.34 3.28 -0.04
N TRP A 126 -19.25 3.29 0.72
CA TRP A 126 -19.29 3.09 2.18
C TRP A 126 -20.07 4.21 2.88
N ILE A 127 -19.87 5.47 2.49
CA ILE A 127 -20.65 6.60 3.01
C ILE A 127 -22.15 6.37 2.78
N LYS A 128 -22.56 6.01 1.55
CA LYS A 128 -23.98 5.73 1.24
C LYS A 128 -24.55 4.53 2.00
N ARG A 129 -23.70 3.58 2.43
CA ARG A 129 -24.12 2.41 3.21
C ARG A 129 -24.33 2.78 4.67
N ILE A 130 -23.40 3.50 5.30
CA ILE A 130 -23.54 3.93 6.69
C ILE A 130 -24.72 4.89 6.88
N GLU A 131 -25.01 5.75 5.89
CA GLU A 131 -26.20 6.62 5.88
C GLU A 131 -27.53 5.83 5.87
N LYS A 132 -27.49 4.55 5.47
CA LYS A 132 -28.64 3.64 5.48
C LYS A 132 -28.61 2.66 6.66
N GLY A 133 -27.73 2.89 7.65
CA GLY A 133 -27.52 1.99 8.78
C GLY A 133 -26.79 0.68 8.42
N ASN A 134 -26.22 0.57 7.21
CA ASN A 134 -25.48 -0.63 6.80
C ASN A 134 -23.98 -0.43 7.06
N VAL A 135 -23.48 -1.10 8.10
CA VAL A 135 -22.06 -1.08 8.48
C VAL A 135 -21.30 -2.34 8.08
N ALA A 136 -21.77 -3.13 7.11
CA ALA A 136 -21.13 -4.40 6.71
C ALA A 136 -19.68 -4.26 6.20
N ASN A 137 -19.24 -3.04 5.89
CA ASN A 137 -17.84 -2.75 5.56
C ASN A 137 -16.93 -2.64 6.79
N PHE A 138 -17.49 -2.59 7.99
CA PHE A 138 -16.82 -2.35 9.26
C PHE A 138 -17.23 -3.44 10.27
N PRO A 139 -16.64 -4.66 10.20
CA PRO A 139 -17.05 -5.78 11.02
C PRO A 139 -16.88 -5.56 12.54
N SER A 140 -15.80 -4.89 12.95
CA SER A 140 -15.57 -4.57 14.36
C SER A 140 -16.62 -3.58 14.85
N LEU A 141 -16.97 -2.60 14.01
CA LEU A 141 -18.06 -1.66 14.30
C LEU A 141 -19.41 -2.35 14.37
N ASP A 142 -19.71 -3.29 13.47
CA ASP A 142 -20.95 -4.07 13.46
C ASP A 142 -21.10 -4.89 14.76
N GLU A 143 -20.03 -5.55 15.18
CA GLU A 143 -19.96 -6.25 16.47
C GLU A 143 -20.18 -5.30 17.65
N ALA A 144 -19.49 -4.15 17.65
CA ALA A 144 -19.64 -3.16 18.69
C ALA A 144 -21.04 -2.53 18.69
N ALA A 145 -21.64 -2.28 17.53
CA ALA A 145 -22.98 -1.70 17.36
C ALA A 145 -24.06 -2.60 17.95
N GLY A 146 -23.94 -3.92 17.76
CA GLY A 146 -24.93 -4.87 18.25
C GLY A 146 -26.28 -4.68 17.57
N ALA A 147 -27.36 -4.69 18.36
CA ALA A 147 -28.73 -4.53 17.85
C ALA A 147 -29.22 -3.06 17.82
N ASP A 148 -28.36 -2.09 18.13
CA ASP A 148 -28.74 -0.66 18.09
C ASP A 148 -28.98 -0.21 16.64
N GLU A 149 -30.11 0.47 16.42
CA GLU A 149 -30.41 1.08 15.11
C GLU A 149 -29.73 2.45 14.93
N GLU A 150 -29.39 3.15 16.02
CA GLU A 150 -28.76 4.48 15.96
C GLU A 150 -27.27 4.42 16.26
N LEU A 151 -26.47 4.94 15.31
CA LEU A 151 -25.02 5.12 15.46
C LEU A 151 -24.72 6.57 15.82
N PRO A 152 -24.36 6.90 17.08
CA PRO A 152 -24.12 8.29 17.51
C PRO A 152 -22.92 8.93 16.80
N ILE A 153 -22.03 8.13 16.21
CA ILE A 153 -20.80 8.57 15.52
C ILE A 153 -20.96 8.70 14.00
N LEU A 154 -22.18 8.59 13.46
CA LEU A 154 -22.43 8.52 12.01
C LEU A 154 -21.89 9.75 11.27
N THR A 155 -22.03 10.94 11.86
CA THR A 155 -21.59 12.21 11.26
C THR A 155 -20.07 12.24 11.15
N GLU A 156 -19.37 11.89 12.23
CA GLU A 156 -17.92 11.82 12.33
C GLU A 156 -17.34 10.80 11.35
N MET A 157 -18.00 9.64 11.21
CA MET A 157 -17.60 8.62 10.23
C MET A 157 -17.67 9.17 8.81
N LYS A 158 -18.77 9.82 8.45
CA LYS A 158 -18.98 10.40 7.12
C LYS A 158 -17.93 11.48 6.83
N ASP A 159 -17.71 12.40 7.76
CA ASP A 159 -16.73 13.46 7.61
C ASP A 159 -15.31 12.90 7.45
N HIS A 160 -14.96 11.88 8.26
CA HIS A 160 -13.67 11.20 8.14
C HIS A 160 -13.49 10.52 6.78
N LEU A 161 -14.49 9.79 6.27
CA LEU A 161 -14.40 9.15 4.95
C LEU A 161 -14.30 10.17 3.82
N GLN A 162 -15.00 11.31 3.92
CA GLN A 162 -14.89 12.40 2.95
C GLN A 162 -13.50 13.02 2.95
N GLU A 163 -12.92 13.25 4.13
CA GLU A 163 -11.57 13.78 4.25
C GLU A 163 -10.52 12.78 3.74
N LEU A 164 -10.76 11.48 3.96
CA LEU A 164 -9.94 10.41 3.41
C LEU A 164 -9.98 10.42 1.87
N ILE A 165 -11.15 10.58 1.25
CA ILE A 165 -11.29 10.73 -0.21
C ILE A 165 -10.47 11.92 -0.71
N LYS A 166 -10.62 13.10 -0.09
CA LYS A 166 -9.86 14.30 -0.48
C LYS A 166 -8.36 14.09 -0.35
N SER A 167 -7.93 13.42 0.72
CA SER A 167 -6.52 13.08 0.93
C SER A 167 -6.00 12.21 -0.21
N PHE A 168 -6.72 11.13 -0.57
CA PHE A 168 -6.34 10.29 -1.71
C PHE A 168 -6.30 11.06 -3.03
N GLN A 169 -7.26 11.97 -3.29
CA GLN A 169 -7.26 12.80 -4.50
C GLN A 169 -6.11 13.82 -4.54
N GLY A 170 -5.73 14.36 -3.39
CA GLY A 170 -4.63 15.32 -3.26
C GLY A 170 -3.26 14.69 -3.46
N TYR A 171 -3.05 13.47 -2.93
CA TYR A 171 -1.78 12.73 -3.07
C TYR A 171 -1.68 11.94 -4.38
N PHE A 172 -2.82 11.45 -4.88
CA PHE A 172 -2.89 10.65 -6.10
C PHE A 172 -3.84 11.34 -7.06
N HIS A 173 -3.28 12.12 -8.00
CA HIS A 173 -4.08 12.57 -9.13
C HIS A 173 -4.50 11.33 -9.93
N HIS A 174 -5.76 10.93 -9.79
CA HIS A 174 -6.43 9.94 -10.64
C HIS A 174 -6.72 10.52 -12.04
N GLY A 175 -5.83 11.37 -12.57
CA GLY A 175 -5.98 11.96 -13.89
C GLY A 175 -6.21 10.87 -14.95
N GLU A 176 -6.69 11.27 -16.11
CA GLU A 176 -6.89 10.31 -17.20
C GLU A 176 -5.62 9.50 -17.44
N VAL A 177 -5.80 8.19 -17.60
CA VAL A 177 -4.73 7.28 -17.98
C VAL A 177 -4.11 7.82 -19.26
N SER A 178 -2.81 8.14 -19.21
CA SER A 178 -2.14 8.78 -20.34
C SER A 178 -2.26 7.90 -21.60
N VAL A 179 -2.09 8.50 -22.77
CA VAL A 179 -2.10 7.76 -24.05
C VAL A 179 -1.11 6.59 -23.97
N GLU A 180 0.06 6.83 -23.38
CA GLU A 180 1.10 5.83 -23.14
C GLU A 180 0.60 4.68 -22.28
N GLN A 181 0.00 4.98 -21.14
CA GLN A 181 -0.49 3.93 -20.24
C GLN A 181 -1.59 3.06 -20.86
N ARG A 182 -2.36 3.61 -21.81
CA ARG A 182 -3.40 2.86 -22.52
C ARG A 182 -2.82 1.83 -23.48
N TRP A 183 -1.90 2.21 -24.37
CA TRP A 183 -1.29 1.25 -25.30
C TRP A 183 -0.29 0.33 -24.60
N ILE A 184 0.36 0.76 -23.51
CA ILE A 184 1.21 -0.12 -22.71
C ILE A 184 0.40 -1.26 -22.10
N ARG A 185 -0.82 -0.98 -21.62
CA ARG A 185 -1.69 -1.98 -20.98
C ARG A 185 -2.35 -2.92 -21.98
N ASP A 186 -2.79 -2.40 -23.11
CA ASP A 186 -3.49 -3.18 -24.13
C ASP A 186 -3.10 -2.70 -25.53
N PRO A 187 -1.89 -3.08 -26.00
CA PRO A 187 -1.38 -2.58 -27.27
C PRO A 187 -2.22 -3.07 -28.46
N PHE A 188 -2.94 -4.20 -28.33
CA PHE A 188 -3.71 -4.81 -29.43
C PHE A 188 -5.13 -4.25 -29.59
N LEU A 189 -5.71 -3.68 -28.52
CA LEU A 189 -7.01 -2.99 -28.59
C LEU A 189 -6.89 -1.47 -28.53
N PHE A 190 -5.67 -0.94 -28.48
CA PHE A 190 -5.44 0.49 -28.44
C PHE A 190 -5.89 1.19 -29.73
N ASN A 191 -6.70 2.24 -29.57
CA ASN A 191 -7.12 3.08 -30.70
C ASN A 191 -6.00 4.04 -31.10
N LEU A 192 -5.34 3.74 -32.22
CA LEU A 192 -4.26 4.53 -32.80
C LEU A 192 -4.69 5.95 -33.19
N ASP A 193 -5.98 6.21 -33.44
CA ASP A 193 -6.47 7.58 -33.72
C ASP A 193 -6.37 8.50 -32.50
N SER A 194 -6.20 7.93 -31.30
CA SER A 194 -5.99 8.71 -30.07
C SER A 194 -4.52 9.10 -29.83
N MET A 195 -3.62 8.68 -30.70
CA MET A 195 -2.18 9.00 -30.70
C MET A 195 -1.86 9.99 -31.82
N ASP A 196 -1.01 10.97 -31.52
CA ASP A 196 -0.56 11.96 -32.49
C ASP A 196 0.13 11.27 -33.69
N ASP A 197 -0.25 11.68 -34.91
CA ASP A 197 0.33 11.20 -36.16
C ASP A 197 1.83 11.53 -36.27
N SER A 198 2.32 12.51 -35.50
CA SER A 198 3.74 12.86 -35.45
C SER A 198 4.58 11.92 -34.57
N ASP A 199 3.94 11.08 -33.73
CA ASP A 199 4.66 10.18 -32.84
C ASP A 199 5.18 8.98 -33.64
N ILE A 200 6.51 8.90 -33.77
CA ILE A 200 7.24 7.86 -34.50
C ILE A 200 6.95 6.44 -33.99
N MET A 201 6.43 6.28 -32.76
CA MET A 201 6.07 4.98 -32.20
C MET A 201 4.75 4.42 -32.79
N LYS A 202 3.99 5.24 -33.52
CA LYS A 202 2.71 4.84 -34.10
C LYS A 202 2.87 3.74 -35.15
N ASP A 203 3.90 3.82 -35.99
CA ASP A 203 4.21 2.79 -36.99
C ASP A 203 4.63 1.47 -36.33
N ASP A 204 5.48 1.52 -35.30
CA ASP A 204 5.88 0.34 -34.52
C ASP A 204 4.66 -0.34 -33.87
N LEU A 205 3.71 0.45 -33.34
CA LEU A 205 2.45 -0.08 -32.80
C LEU A 205 1.58 -0.73 -33.88
N VAL A 206 1.52 -0.17 -35.09
CA VAL A 206 0.80 -0.78 -36.22
C VAL A 206 1.39 -2.14 -36.57
N GLU A 207 2.73 -2.22 -36.69
CA GLU A 207 3.42 -3.47 -36.99
C GLU A 207 3.25 -4.51 -35.87
N LEU A 208 3.30 -4.07 -34.61
CA LEU A 208 3.03 -4.92 -33.45
C LEU A 208 1.60 -5.44 -33.46
N GLN A 209 0.60 -4.57 -33.68
CA GLN A 209 -0.83 -4.92 -33.73
C GLN A 209 -1.15 -5.92 -34.85
N ALA A 210 -0.45 -5.83 -35.99
CA ALA A 210 -0.62 -6.72 -37.13
C ALA A 210 -0.02 -8.13 -36.92
N ASN A 211 0.74 -8.35 -35.84
CA ASN A 211 1.46 -9.59 -35.60
C ASN A 211 0.72 -10.54 -34.63
N ASP A 212 -0.03 -11.50 -35.20
CA ASP A 212 -0.79 -12.49 -34.42
C ASP A 212 0.07 -13.35 -33.49
N ARG A 213 1.34 -13.61 -33.84
CA ARG A 213 2.24 -14.38 -32.96
C ARG A 213 2.56 -13.60 -31.69
N ILE A 214 2.86 -12.31 -31.83
CA ILE A 214 3.15 -11.43 -30.69
C ILE A 214 1.89 -11.24 -29.84
N ARG A 215 0.70 -11.20 -30.46
CA ARG A 215 -0.57 -11.20 -29.74
C ARG A 215 -0.79 -12.45 -28.89
N MET A 216 -0.54 -13.63 -29.44
CA MET A 216 -0.64 -14.88 -28.67
C MET A 216 0.36 -14.90 -27.51
N GLU A 217 1.57 -14.37 -27.71
CA GLU A 217 2.57 -14.23 -26.64
C GLU A 217 2.09 -13.28 -25.54
N PHE A 218 1.54 -12.12 -25.91
CA PHE A 218 0.96 -11.15 -24.99
C PHE A 218 -0.13 -11.77 -24.10
N GLU A 219 -1.05 -12.54 -24.68
CA GLU A 219 -2.14 -13.20 -23.95
C GLU A 219 -1.64 -14.28 -22.97
N SER A 220 -0.41 -14.77 -23.16
CA SER A 220 0.20 -15.84 -22.37
C SER A 220 1.22 -15.37 -21.32
N MET A 221 1.57 -14.08 -21.31
CA MET A 221 2.66 -13.53 -20.49
C MET A 221 2.19 -12.42 -19.54
N GLN A 222 3.00 -12.17 -18.51
CA GLN A 222 2.84 -10.96 -17.70
C GLN A 222 3.29 -9.73 -18.49
N LEU A 223 2.67 -8.59 -18.21
CA LEU A 223 2.83 -7.36 -18.99
C LEU A 223 4.29 -6.88 -19.07
N ASP A 224 4.98 -6.88 -17.93
CA ASP A 224 6.39 -6.51 -17.81
C ASP A 224 7.30 -7.47 -18.58
N MET A 225 7.03 -8.77 -18.50
CA MET A 225 7.78 -9.78 -19.26
C MET A 225 7.56 -9.64 -20.76
N PHE A 226 6.33 -9.36 -21.18
CA PHE A 226 6.00 -9.10 -22.57
C PHE A 226 6.82 -7.93 -23.13
N TRP A 227 6.82 -6.78 -22.44
CA TRP A 227 7.59 -5.61 -22.87
C TRP A 227 9.11 -5.85 -22.83
N CYS A 228 9.61 -6.66 -21.89
CA CYS A 228 11.01 -7.11 -21.90
C CYS A 228 11.35 -7.92 -23.16
N GLU A 229 10.47 -8.82 -23.62
CA GLU A 229 10.70 -9.60 -24.84
C GLU A 229 10.63 -8.72 -26.09
N GLN A 230 9.77 -7.70 -26.09
CA GLN A 230 9.64 -6.76 -27.21
C GLN A 230 10.86 -5.87 -27.41
N LEU A 231 11.79 -5.75 -26.44
CA LEU A 231 13.07 -5.06 -26.64
C LEU A 231 13.87 -5.60 -27.85
N LYS A 232 13.64 -6.85 -28.25
CA LYS A 232 14.32 -7.48 -29.39
C LYS A 232 13.76 -7.06 -30.75
N LEU A 233 12.47 -6.77 -30.82
CA LEU A 233 11.73 -6.54 -32.07
C LEU A 233 11.31 -5.08 -32.22
N PHE A 234 10.90 -4.44 -31.13
CA PHE A 234 10.43 -3.05 -31.05
C PHE A 234 11.14 -2.33 -29.89
N PRO A 235 12.46 -2.10 -29.98
CA PRO A 235 13.26 -1.60 -28.86
C PRO A 235 12.79 -0.25 -28.31
N GLN A 236 12.48 0.72 -29.18
CA GLN A 236 12.06 2.06 -28.75
C GLN A 236 10.69 2.03 -28.07
N LEU A 237 9.75 1.26 -28.63
CA LEU A 237 8.42 1.06 -28.06
C LEU A 237 8.50 0.36 -26.69
N ALA A 238 9.32 -0.69 -26.60
CA ALA A 238 9.54 -1.44 -25.37
C ALA A 238 10.24 -0.62 -24.29
N GLU A 239 11.25 0.18 -24.64
CA GLU A 239 11.93 1.09 -23.70
C GLU A 239 10.93 2.07 -23.07
N ARG A 240 10.10 2.72 -23.88
CA ARG A 240 9.07 3.65 -23.39
C ARG A 240 8.02 2.97 -22.50
N ALA A 241 7.67 1.72 -22.82
CA ALA A 241 6.79 0.92 -21.95
C ALA A 241 7.46 0.60 -20.60
N LEU A 242 8.73 0.22 -20.62
CA LEU A 242 9.49 -0.14 -19.43
C LEU A 242 9.80 1.07 -18.54
N GLU A 243 9.98 2.26 -19.11
CA GLU A 243 10.08 3.52 -18.34
C GLU A 243 8.86 3.78 -17.46
N VAL A 244 7.68 3.30 -17.86
CA VAL A 244 6.44 3.40 -17.07
C VAL A 244 6.30 2.25 -16.07
N LEU A 245 6.75 1.04 -16.44
CA LEU A 245 6.51 -0.17 -15.65
C LEU A 245 7.58 -0.42 -14.56
N VAL A 246 8.84 -0.15 -14.87
CA VAL A 246 10.01 -0.53 -14.06
C VAL A 246 10.23 0.31 -12.80
N PRO A 247 10.03 1.66 -12.79
CA PRO A 247 10.40 2.48 -11.64
C PRO A 247 9.78 2.04 -10.30
N PHE A 248 8.53 1.58 -10.33
CA PHE A 248 7.87 1.08 -9.11
C PHE A 248 8.49 -0.24 -8.60
N ALA A 249 8.82 -1.15 -9.52
CA ALA A 249 9.41 -2.44 -9.19
C ALA A 249 10.86 -2.28 -8.65
N THR A 250 11.66 -1.40 -9.24
CA THR A 250 13.04 -1.14 -8.80
C THR A 250 13.06 -0.43 -7.44
N THR A 251 12.17 0.53 -7.24
CA THR A 251 12.02 1.25 -5.98
C THR A 251 11.63 0.33 -4.84
N TYR A 252 10.64 -0.55 -5.05
CA TYR A 252 10.28 -1.57 -4.06
C TYR A 252 11.45 -2.48 -3.70
N LEU A 253 12.23 -2.92 -4.69
CA LEU A 253 13.42 -3.76 -4.44
C LEU A 253 14.49 -3.00 -3.66
N CYS A 254 14.70 -1.71 -3.93
CA CYS A 254 15.59 -0.85 -3.16
C CYS A 254 15.12 -0.72 -1.71
N GLU A 255 13.85 -0.39 -1.46
CA GLU A 255 13.29 -0.28 -0.11
C GLU A 255 13.34 -1.59 0.67
N ALA A 256 13.05 -2.71 0.00
CA ALA A 256 13.20 -4.05 0.57
C ALA A 256 14.66 -4.34 0.94
N GLY A 257 15.59 -3.94 0.07
CA GLY A 257 17.03 -3.93 0.32
C GLY A 257 17.41 -3.15 1.58
N PHE A 258 17.00 -1.88 1.66
CA PHE A 258 17.27 -1.04 2.83
C PHE A 258 16.66 -1.59 4.12
N SER A 259 15.44 -2.13 4.05
CA SER A 259 14.76 -2.76 5.19
C SER A 259 15.53 -3.99 5.69
N ALA A 260 15.97 -4.85 4.77
CA ALA A 260 16.80 -6.01 5.09
C ALA A 260 18.13 -5.58 5.73
N LEU A 261 18.78 -4.55 5.17
CA LEU A 261 20.02 -4.00 5.71
C LEU A 261 19.82 -3.45 7.12
N LEU A 262 18.72 -2.76 7.40
CA LEU A 262 18.40 -2.23 8.72
C LEU A 262 18.22 -3.35 9.76
N HIS A 263 17.57 -4.45 9.37
CA HIS A 263 17.43 -5.64 10.23
C HIS A 263 18.77 -6.36 10.46
N ILE A 264 19.61 -6.48 9.43
CA ILE A 264 20.94 -7.08 9.50
C ILE A 264 21.88 -6.23 10.37
N LYS A 265 21.70 -4.90 10.35
CA LYS A 265 22.47 -3.93 11.12
C LYS A 265 22.10 -4.00 12.61
N THR A 266 22.77 -4.90 13.33
CA THR A 266 22.68 -4.97 14.80
C THR A 266 23.79 -4.15 15.47
N LYS A 267 23.51 -3.59 16.65
CA LYS A 267 24.50 -2.83 17.45
C LYS A 267 25.75 -3.65 17.85
N ALA A 268 25.69 -4.98 17.76
CA ALA A 268 26.73 -5.90 18.18
C ALA A 268 27.74 -6.28 17.07
N ARG A 269 27.57 -5.78 15.83
CA ARG A 269 28.51 -6.07 14.73
C ARG A 269 29.74 -5.17 14.77
N ASN A 270 30.92 -5.79 14.86
CA ASN A 270 32.21 -5.09 14.85
C ASN A 270 32.69 -4.67 13.45
N ARG A 271 32.02 -5.12 12.37
CA ARG A 271 32.31 -4.73 10.98
C ARG A 271 31.02 -4.56 10.18
N LEU A 272 30.96 -3.51 9.37
CA LEU A 272 29.84 -3.19 8.49
C LEU A 272 30.02 -3.84 7.11
N ASP A 273 30.27 -5.15 7.07
CA ASP A 273 30.21 -5.91 5.82
C ASP A 273 28.95 -6.78 5.85
N ALA A 274 27.94 -6.38 5.08
CA ALA A 274 26.65 -7.04 5.00
C ALA A 274 26.41 -7.64 3.60
N SER A 275 27.42 -7.68 2.72
CA SER A 275 27.22 -8.06 1.31
C SER A 275 26.64 -9.47 1.17
N ASP A 276 27.21 -10.45 1.87
CA ASP A 276 26.76 -11.83 1.81
C ASP A 276 25.38 -12.01 2.48
N ASP A 277 25.15 -11.36 3.61
CA ASP A 277 23.85 -11.39 4.30
C ASP A 277 22.74 -10.78 3.44
N MET A 278 23.03 -9.67 2.77
CA MET A 278 22.12 -9.00 1.85
C MET A 278 21.80 -9.87 0.64
N ARG A 279 22.81 -10.55 0.08
CA ARG A 279 22.61 -11.52 -1.02
C ARG A 279 21.66 -12.65 -0.59
N VAL A 280 21.83 -13.18 0.62
CA VAL A 280 20.94 -14.22 1.15
C VAL A 280 19.54 -13.66 1.41
N ALA A 281 19.42 -12.51 2.07
CA ALA A 281 18.14 -11.91 2.47
C ALA A 281 17.27 -11.47 1.28
N LEU A 282 17.88 -11.05 0.17
CA LEU A 282 17.18 -10.60 -1.03
C LEU A 282 17.02 -11.67 -2.11
N SER A 283 17.73 -12.79 -1.98
CA SER A 283 17.66 -13.89 -2.94
C SER A 283 16.32 -14.61 -2.86
N LYS A 284 15.67 -14.80 -4.02
CA LYS A 284 14.51 -15.70 -4.18
C LYS A 284 14.89 -17.15 -4.39
N LYS A 285 16.20 -17.45 -4.45
CA LYS A 285 16.71 -18.81 -4.69
C LYS A 285 16.63 -19.61 -3.40
N GLU A 286 16.01 -20.80 -3.47
CA GLU A 286 16.01 -21.73 -2.35
C GLU A 286 17.43 -22.17 -2.01
N SER A 287 17.80 -22.01 -0.74
CA SER A 287 19.07 -22.45 -0.20
C SER A 287 19.10 -23.98 -0.12
N ARG A 288 20.14 -24.58 -0.68
CA ARG A 288 20.34 -26.04 -0.66
C ARG A 288 20.93 -26.47 0.69
N PHE A 289 20.18 -26.25 1.78
CA PHE A 289 20.66 -26.50 3.14
C PHE A 289 21.11 -27.96 3.34
N SER A 290 20.41 -28.93 2.75
CA SER A 290 20.76 -30.35 2.86
C SER A 290 22.19 -30.63 2.38
N ILE A 291 22.57 -30.06 1.22
CA ILE A 291 23.92 -30.21 0.65
C ILE A 291 24.97 -29.52 1.53
N ILE A 292 24.67 -28.30 2.00
CA ILE A 292 25.60 -27.53 2.86
C ILE A 292 25.85 -28.25 4.19
N ILE A 293 24.82 -28.88 4.75
CA ILE A 293 24.93 -29.64 6.01
C ILE A 293 25.75 -30.92 5.79
N GLU A 294 25.57 -31.61 4.67
CA GLU A 294 26.34 -32.80 4.30
C GLU A 294 27.83 -32.50 4.04
N GLU A 295 28.13 -31.35 3.42
CA GLU A 295 29.50 -30.94 3.09
C GLU A 295 30.28 -30.35 4.29
N LYS A 296 29.59 -29.89 5.35
CA LYS A 296 30.26 -29.41 6.55
C LYS A 296 30.82 -30.57 7.38
N GLN A 297 32.10 -30.86 7.19
CA GLN A 297 32.86 -31.68 8.13
C GLN A 297 32.86 -31.02 9.52
N GLN A 298 32.47 -31.78 10.55
CA GLN A 298 32.71 -31.40 11.94
C GLN A 298 34.20 -31.15 12.13
N GLN A 299 34.59 -29.93 12.50
CA GLN A 299 35.93 -29.70 13.03
C GLN A 299 36.04 -30.51 14.32
N LYS A 300 36.76 -31.63 14.26
CA LYS A 300 37.21 -32.31 15.47
C LYS A 300 38.22 -31.37 16.13
N SER A 301 37.85 -30.80 17.27
CA SER A 301 38.82 -30.11 18.12
C SER A 301 39.97 -31.08 18.41
N HIS A 302 41.18 -30.66 18.08
CA HIS A 302 42.40 -31.29 18.58
C HIS A 302 42.62 -30.94 20.05
#